data_AF-A0A6A7YQ42-F1
#
_entry.id   AF-A0A6A7YQ42-F1
#
_cell.length_a   1.000
_cell.length_b   1.000
_cell.length_c   1.000
_cell.angle_alpha   90.00
_cell.angle_beta   90.00
_cell.angle_gamma   90.00
#
_symmetry.space_group_name_H-M   'P 1'
#
loop_
_entity.id
_entity.type
_entity.pdbx_description
1 polymer ?
#
loop_
_entity_poly.entity_id
_entity_poly.type
_entity_poly.pdbx_seq_one_letter_code
_entity_poly.pdbx_strand_id
1 'polypeptide(L)'
;MTFQKNTELDQANLRIIVTLCAIGYISVLGFLPGHQVERYLPVILYYVLFLLASIGFRYAISHWPGHYPVRRILGMVHDYTGTSFGLIVGAEAALPLYAVMVWVNLGNGMRYGSRYLAIATALALLALMIVYWLTPWWQAQPFMVLMLMITSTVIPVYAHLLLERTRKASEEAVAANLEKSRFLAQASHDLRQPIHSIGLFTACLREARLGDDEQRLVDSIDRSLLNVSQLFRSILDLYTLDNGRVLPTCQPLHLGELLADVVRQNAEAARWAGVELRLRPCPHWAQIDPVLLTTMVQNILSNCFKYGAQRPVLIGVRKRGQGLAIEVHDQGRGIHKEHLLKVFDEFYRVRHQRDKDVEGVGLGLSIVKRLGHLMNLEVAIRSRVGHGTSVCLYGLAPTVPPPTLAPQEGEHKAWLLTGLKVCLVEDDHNVLMATRALLERWGCTVQAELSGQNLSSDCDVIIADYDLGNHATGIECINTLRQQRGWAVPALILSGHDTDKIQAQLRENDIAILSKPVRPTELRTTLRELAHKQTG
;
A
#
# COMPACT_ATOMS: atom_id res chain seq x y z
N MET A 1 3.76 8.33 -13.73
CA MET A 1 3.94 8.33 -15.19
C MET A 1 4.13 6.88 -15.64
N THR A 2 3.10 6.25 -16.17
CA THR A 2 3.15 4.91 -16.74
C THR A 2 3.97 4.97 -18.02
N PHE A 3 5.10 4.27 -18.09
CA PHE A 3 5.79 4.01 -19.36
C PHE A 3 4.79 3.29 -20.28
N GLN A 4 4.14 4.03 -21.19
CA GLN A 4 3.35 3.43 -22.25
C GLN A 4 4.35 2.72 -23.17
N LYS A 5 4.48 1.41 -22.97
CA LYS A 5 5.31 0.55 -23.81
C LYS A 5 4.82 0.70 -25.25
N ASN A 6 5.65 1.27 -26.12
CA ASN A 6 5.30 1.50 -27.52
C ASN A 6 5.37 0.16 -28.28
N THR A 7 4.28 -0.60 -28.24
CA THR A 7 4.18 -1.94 -28.82
C THR A 7 4.42 -1.97 -30.32
N GLU A 8 4.22 -0.85 -31.01
CA GLU A 8 4.48 -0.71 -32.45
C GLU A 8 5.96 -0.58 -32.76
N LEU A 9 6.71 0.14 -31.90
CA LEU A 9 8.17 0.22 -31.99
C LEU A 9 8.81 -1.15 -31.71
N ASP A 10 8.28 -1.89 -30.74
CA ASP A 10 8.73 -3.26 -30.44
C ASP A 10 8.57 -4.19 -31.66
N GLN A 11 7.42 -4.12 -32.36
CA GLN A 11 7.20 -4.90 -33.59
C GLN A 11 8.17 -4.46 -34.70
N ALA A 12 8.42 -3.16 -34.87
CA ALA A 12 9.34 -2.66 -35.89
C ALA A 12 10.79 -3.09 -35.63
N ASN A 13 11.24 -3.10 -34.37
CA ASN A 13 12.54 -3.62 -33.98
C ASN A 13 12.67 -5.11 -34.30
N LEU A 14 11.64 -5.89 -33.94
CA LEU A 14 11.65 -7.34 -34.17
C LEU A 14 11.61 -7.69 -35.66
N ARG A 15 10.90 -6.93 -36.49
CA ARG A 15 10.91 -7.09 -37.95
C ARG A 15 12.33 -7.03 -38.51
N ILE A 16 13.13 -6.06 -38.07
CA ILE A 16 14.52 -5.89 -38.51
C ILE A 16 15.35 -7.12 -38.09
N ILE A 17 15.25 -7.53 -36.83
CA ILE A 17 15.99 -8.69 -36.29
C ILE A 17 15.66 -9.97 -37.07
N VAL A 18 14.36 -10.25 -37.25
CA VAL A 18 13.89 -11.45 -37.94
C VAL A 18 14.32 -11.44 -39.41
N THR A 19 14.30 -10.28 -40.07
CA THR A 19 14.76 -10.15 -41.46
C THR A 19 16.26 -10.44 -41.58
N LEU A 20 17.08 -9.93 -40.66
CA LEU A 20 18.52 -10.22 -40.63
C LEU A 20 18.79 -11.71 -40.44
N CYS A 21 18.06 -12.37 -39.53
CA CYS A 21 18.14 -13.82 -39.36
C CYS A 21 17.72 -14.57 -40.62
N ALA A 22 16.67 -14.12 -41.31
CA ALA A 22 16.20 -14.74 -42.55
C ALA A 22 17.20 -14.58 -43.70
N ILE A 23 17.84 -13.42 -43.84
CA ILE A 23 18.95 -13.18 -44.79
C ILE A 23 20.10 -14.13 -44.48
N GLY A 24 20.51 -14.24 -43.21
CA GLY A 24 21.57 -15.14 -42.79
C GLY A 24 21.26 -16.61 -43.10
N TYR A 25 20.04 -17.06 -42.77
CA TYR A 25 19.56 -18.41 -43.07
C TYR A 25 19.64 -18.73 -44.57
N ILE A 26 19.07 -17.88 -45.43
CA ILE A 26 19.06 -18.10 -46.88
C ILE A 26 20.48 -18.05 -47.47
N SER A 27 21.32 -17.15 -46.96
CA SER A 27 22.71 -17.02 -47.42
C SER A 27 23.49 -18.30 -47.16
N VAL A 28 23.38 -18.88 -45.95
CA VAL A 28 24.02 -20.16 -45.61
C VAL A 28 23.50 -21.29 -46.49
N LEU A 29 22.20 -21.29 -46.79
CA LEU A 29 21.56 -22.32 -47.60
C LEU A 29 22.11 -22.40 -49.03
N GLY A 30 22.49 -21.26 -49.60
CA GLY A 30 23.14 -21.19 -50.92
C GLY A 30 24.50 -21.88 -51.00
N PHE A 31 25.19 -22.07 -49.85
CA PHE A 31 26.50 -22.74 -49.78
C PHE A 31 26.42 -24.24 -49.43
N LEU A 32 25.22 -24.78 -49.20
CA LEU A 32 25.05 -26.20 -48.89
C LEU A 32 25.22 -27.08 -50.13
N PRO A 33 25.72 -28.34 -49.97
CA PRO A 33 25.86 -29.27 -51.08
C PRO A 33 24.52 -29.51 -51.79
N GLY A 34 24.50 -29.36 -53.12
CA GLY A 34 23.27 -29.53 -53.93
C GLY A 34 22.45 -28.26 -54.14
N HIS A 35 22.85 -27.13 -53.54
CA HIS A 35 22.23 -25.83 -53.74
C HIS A 35 23.16 -24.88 -54.51
N GLN A 36 22.59 -24.01 -55.34
CA GLN A 36 23.32 -22.96 -56.07
C GLN A 36 22.93 -21.59 -55.51
N VAL A 37 23.93 -20.76 -55.20
CA VAL A 37 23.75 -19.40 -54.66
C VAL A 37 22.87 -18.54 -55.58
N GLU A 38 23.02 -18.70 -56.90
CA GLU A 38 22.26 -17.94 -57.91
C GLU A 38 20.74 -18.09 -57.77
N ARG A 39 20.26 -19.26 -57.31
CA ARG A 39 18.84 -19.52 -57.08
C ARG A 39 18.25 -18.68 -55.95
N TYR A 40 19.07 -18.32 -54.95
CA TYR A 40 18.63 -17.61 -53.76
C TYR A 40 18.95 -16.11 -53.80
N LEU A 41 19.76 -15.67 -54.76
CA LEU A 41 20.13 -14.27 -54.93
C LEU A 41 18.91 -13.32 -55.04
N PRO A 42 17.82 -13.65 -55.78
CA PRO A 42 16.61 -12.82 -55.80
C PRO A 42 15.96 -12.66 -54.43
N VAL A 43 15.98 -13.70 -53.59
CA VAL A 43 15.41 -13.68 -52.23
C VAL A 43 16.23 -12.79 -51.31
N ILE A 44 17.55 -12.88 -51.39
CA ILE A 44 18.47 -12.04 -50.61
C ILE A 44 18.28 -10.57 -51.00
N LEU A 45 18.26 -10.25 -52.30
CA LEU A 45 18.04 -8.89 -52.80
C LEU A 45 16.70 -8.31 -52.33
N TYR A 46 15.64 -9.10 -52.42
CA TYR A 46 14.32 -8.67 -51.93
C TYR A 46 14.33 -8.45 -50.41
N TYR A 47 15.00 -9.30 -49.62
CA TYR A 47 15.10 -9.11 -48.16
C TYR A 47 15.96 -7.92 -47.76
N VAL A 48 16.97 -7.55 -48.55
CA VAL A 48 17.69 -6.28 -48.37
C VAL A 48 16.76 -5.09 -48.60
N LEU A 49 15.97 -5.10 -49.68
CA LEU A 49 14.96 -4.04 -49.92
C LEU A 49 13.89 -3.99 -48.82
N PHE A 50 13.41 -5.17 -48.39
CA PHE A 50 12.48 -5.31 -47.27
C PHE A 50 13.06 -4.73 -45.98
N LEU A 51 14.34 -4.97 -45.70
CA LEU A 51 15.04 -4.46 -44.53
C LEU A 51 15.13 -2.93 -44.55
N LEU A 52 15.48 -2.35 -45.70
CA LEU A 52 15.51 -0.88 -45.89
C LEU A 52 14.13 -0.26 -45.65
N ALA A 53 13.08 -0.85 -46.22
CA ALA A 53 11.70 -0.42 -45.95
C ALA A 53 11.32 -0.57 -44.48
N SER A 54 11.76 -1.64 -43.81
CA SER A 54 11.51 -1.89 -42.38
C SER A 54 12.19 -0.86 -41.48
N ILE A 55 13.41 -0.43 -41.82
CA ILE A 55 14.13 0.66 -41.15
C ILE A 55 13.37 1.98 -41.35
N GLY A 56 12.87 2.25 -42.56
CA GLY A 56 12.01 3.40 -42.85
C GLY A 56 10.73 3.41 -42.01
N PHE A 57 10.01 2.28 -41.92
CA PHE A 57 8.85 2.14 -41.04
C PHE A 57 9.18 2.41 -39.57
N ARG A 58 10.28 1.85 -39.07
CA ARG A 58 10.74 2.09 -37.70
C ARG A 58 11.03 3.57 -37.46
N TYR A 59 11.72 4.23 -38.39
CA TYR A 59 12.00 5.66 -38.31
C TYR A 59 10.70 6.48 -38.23
N ALA A 60 9.72 6.17 -39.09
CA ALA A 60 8.42 6.84 -39.09
C ALA A 60 7.65 6.63 -37.78
N ILE A 61 7.65 5.41 -37.21
CA ILE A 61 7.00 5.11 -35.91
C ILE A 61 7.66 5.88 -34.77
N SER A 62 8.99 6.03 -34.80
CA SER A 62 9.73 6.78 -33.78
C SER A 62 9.48 8.29 -33.84
N HIS A 63 9.28 8.85 -35.04
CA HIS A 63 9.02 10.27 -35.24
C HIS A 63 7.55 10.66 -35.04
N TRP A 64 6.64 9.72 -35.32
CA TRP A 64 5.19 9.93 -35.21
C TRP A 64 4.58 8.87 -34.28
N PRO A 65 4.85 8.94 -32.96
CA PRO A 65 4.28 8.02 -31.99
C PRO A 65 2.78 8.27 -31.85
N GLY A 66 1.99 7.19 -31.78
CA GLY A 66 0.54 7.29 -31.67
C GLY A 66 -0.17 6.03 -32.16
N HIS A 67 -1.51 6.04 -32.08
CA HIS A 67 -2.32 4.91 -32.53
C HIS A 67 -2.78 5.10 -33.98
N TYR A 68 -2.05 4.48 -34.93
CA TYR A 68 -2.35 4.56 -36.37
C TYR A 68 -2.76 3.19 -36.94
N PRO A 69 -4.06 2.88 -37.09
CA PRO A 69 -4.52 1.57 -37.55
C PRO A 69 -4.02 1.21 -38.96
N VAL A 70 -4.02 2.18 -39.87
CA VAL A 70 -3.57 1.98 -41.26
C VAL A 70 -2.09 1.61 -41.29
N ARG A 71 -1.25 2.27 -40.48
CA ARG A 71 0.19 1.97 -40.40
C ARG A 71 0.45 0.55 -39.89
N ARG A 72 -0.34 0.08 -38.92
CA ARG A 72 -0.26 -1.31 -38.44
C ARG A 72 -0.63 -2.32 -39.52
N ILE A 73 -1.71 -2.08 -40.26
CA ILE A 73 -2.13 -2.95 -41.36
C ILE A 73 -1.07 -2.95 -42.48
N LEU A 74 -0.53 -1.78 -42.85
CA LEU A 74 0.57 -1.70 -43.82
C LEU A 74 1.80 -2.48 -43.35
N GLY A 75 2.13 -2.40 -42.06
CA GLY A 75 3.18 -3.22 -41.47
C GLY A 75 2.91 -4.72 -41.56
N MET A 76 1.67 -5.17 -41.33
CA MET A 76 1.28 -6.58 -41.50
C MET A 76 1.36 -7.02 -42.95
N VAL A 77 0.84 -6.23 -43.88
CA VAL A 77 0.90 -6.53 -45.31
C VAL A 77 2.36 -6.67 -45.76
N HIS A 78 3.21 -5.72 -45.35
CA HIS A 78 4.65 -5.79 -45.56
C HIS A 78 5.20 -7.13 -45.03
N ASP A 79 4.97 -7.47 -43.77
CA ASP A 79 5.44 -8.73 -43.14
C ASP A 79 4.99 -10.00 -43.90
N TYR A 80 3.73 -10.04 -44.36
CA TYR A 80 3.19 -11.19 -45.10
C TYR A 80 3.68 -11.26 -46.55
N THR A 81 3.86 -10.12 -47.24
CA THR A 81 4.50 -10.10 -48.56
C THR A 81 5.95 -10.58 -48.44
N GLY A 82 6.65 -10.15 -47.39
CA GLY A 82 8.00 -10.58 -47.03
C GLY A 82 8.15 -12.10 -46.95
N THR A 83 7.33 -12.72 -46.10
CA THR A 83 7.35 -14.17 -45.90
C THR A 83 6.87 -14.93 -47.14
N SER A 84 5.83 -14.45 -47.83
CA SER A 84 5.31 -15.08 -49.06
C SER A 84 6.35 -15.12 -50.17
N PHE A 85 7.07 -14.03 -50.42
CA PHE A 85 8.10 -13.98 -51.46
C PHE A 85 9.21 -15.00 -51.21
N GLY A 86 9.66 -15.11 -49.95
CA GLY A 86 10.65 -16.11 -49.54
C GLY A 86 10.17 -17.54 -49.77
N LEU A 87 8.91 -17.84 -49.46
CA LEU A 87 8.31 -19.15 -49.65
C LEU A 87 8.10 -19.52 -51.13
N ILE A 88 7.72 -18.55 -51.97
CA ILE A 88 7.51 -18.77 -53.42
C ILE A 88 8.83 -19.09 -54.12
N VAL A 89 9.86 -18.28 -53.90
CA VAL A 89 11.15 -18.42 -54.61
C VAL A 89 12.02 -19.52 -53.99
N GLY A 90 12.02 -19.63 -52.66
CA GLY A 90 12.85 -20.60 -51.94
C GLY A 90 12.28 -22.03 -51.87
N ALA A 91 11.01 -22.24 -52.21
CA ALA A 91 10.31 -23.53 -52.22
C ALA A 91 10.54 -24.34 -50.92
N GLU A 92 10.94 -25.61 -51.03
CA GLU A 92 11.15 -26.53 -49.89
C GLU A 92 12.15 -25.98 -48.86
N ALA A 93 13.28 -25.46 -49.33
CA ALA A 93 14.35 -24.94 -48.48
C ALA A 93 13.91 -23.73 -47.63
N ALA A 94 12.86 -23.03 -48.05
CA ALA A 94 12.32 -21.87 -47.35
C ALA A 94 11.25 -22.21 -46.31
N LEU A 95 10.87 -23.49 -46.14
CA LEU A 95 9.85 -23.90 -45.16
C LEU A 95 10.03 -23.32 -43.75
N PRO A 96 11.26 -23.18 -43.19
CA PRO A 96 11.44 -22.54 -41.89
C PRO A 96 10.95 -21.08 -41.80
N LEU A 97 10.80 -20.36 -42.92
CA LEU A 97 10.20 -19.03 -42.95
C LEU A 97 8.70 -19.04 -42.60
N TYR A 98 8.03 -20.19 -42.68
CA TYR A 98 6.68 -20.35 -42.15
C TYR A 98 6.61 -20.08 -40.64
N ALA A 99 7.65 -20.44 -39.87
CA ALA A 99 7.69 -20.14 -38.45
C ALA A 99 7.64 -18.63 -38.18
N VAL A 100 8.28 -17.83 -39.05
CA VAL A 100 8.18 -16.36 -39.01
C VAL A 100 6.75 -15.91 -39.26
N MET A 101 6.05 -16.52 -40.21
CA MET A 101 4.67 -16.19 -40.52
C MET A 101 3.71 -16.46 -39.34
N VAL A 102 3.85 -17.60 -38.67
CA VAL A 102 3.09 -17.92 -37.43
C VAL A 102 3.42 -16.93 -36.32
N TRP A 103 4.71 -16.60 -36.16
CA TRP A 103 5.15 -15.64 -35.16
C TRP A 103 4.60 -14.24 -35.41
N VAL A 104 4.59 -13.77 -36.67
CA VAL A 104 3.97 -12.51 -37.07
C VAL A 104 2.48 -12.53 -36.73
N ASN A 105 1.78 -13.61 -37.04
CA ASN A 105 0.36 -13.74 -36.76
C ASN A 105 0.06 -13.62 -35.26
N LEU A 106 0.74 -14.44 -34.43
CA LEU A 106 0.59 -14.44 -32.99
C LEU A 106 1.01 -13.09 -32.36
N GLY A 107 2.15 -12.55 -32.79
CA GLY A 107 2.72 -11.31 -32.27
C GLY A 107 1.81 -10.10 -32.49
N ASN A 108 1.08 -10.07 -33.60
CA ASN A 108 0.09 -9.02 -33.87
C ASN A 108 -1.11 -9.11 -32.93
N GLY A 109 -1.61 -10.33 -32.66
CA GLY A 109 -2.69 -10.53 -31.70
C GLY A 109 -2.32 -10.17 -30.26
N MET A 110 -1.14 -10.60 -29.81
CA MET A 110 -0.67 -10.32 -28.46
C MET A 110 -0.41 -8.82 -28.21
N ARG A 111 0.05 -8.08 -29.24
CA ARG A 111 0.40 -6.65 -29.09
C ARG A 111 -0.75 -5.69 -29.33
N TYR A 112 -1.66 -6.03 -30.26
CA TYR A 112 -2.70 -5.10 -30.70
C TYR A 112 -4.12 -5.59 -30.40
N GLY A 113 -4.30 -6.84 -29.95
CA GLY A 113 -5.57 -7.41 -29.51
C GLY A 113 -6.22 -8.35 -30.53
N SER A 114 -7.38 -8.91 -30.14
CA SER A 114 -8.08 -9.97 -30.88
C SER A 114 -8.49 -9.58 -32.30
N ARG A 115 -8.88 -8.31 -32.54
CA ARG A 115 -9.20 -7.82 -33.89
C ARG A 115 -8.01 -7.91 -34.84
N TYR A 116 -6.83 -7.53 -34.37
CA TYR A 116 -5.61 -7.61 -35.16
C TYR A 116 -5.11 -9.05 -35.31
N LEU A 117 -5.38 -9.94 -34.34
CA LEU A 117 -5.16 -11.38 -34.49
C LEU A 117 -6.01 -11.98 -35.61
N ALA A 118 -7.29 -11.61 -35.68
CA ALA A 118 -8.20 -12.07 -36.72
C ALA A 118 -7.76 -11.57 -38.12
N ILE A 119 -7.42 -10.28 -38.23
CA ILE A 119 -6.88 -9.69 -39.47
C ILE A 119 -5.58 -10.40 -39.86
N ALA A 120 -4.66 -10.59 -38.93
CA ALA A 120 -3.39 -11.24 -39.19
C ALA A 120 -3.58 -12.70 -39.60
N THR A 121 -4.55 -13.42 -39.03
CA THR A 121 -4.86 -14.81 -39.42
C THR A 121 -5.45 -14.86 -40.82
N ALA A 122 -6.37 -13.96 -41.16
CA ALA A 122 -6.92 -13.85 -42.51
C ALA A 122 -5.84 -13.54 -43.56
N LEU A 123 -4.96 -12.58 -43.27
CA LEU A 123 -3.83 -12.26 -44.14
C LEU A 123 -2.85 -13.42 -44.28
N ALA A 124 -2.61 -14.19 -43.21
CA ALA A 124 -1.75 -15.36 -43.26
C ALA A 124 -2.34 -16.46 -44.15
N LEU A 125 -3.63 -16.76 -44.01
CA LEU A 125 -4.31 -17.75 -44.85
C LEU A 125 -4.34 -17.32 -46.32
N LEU A 126 -4.59 -16.03 -46.59
CA LEU A 126 -4.54 -15.47 -47.93
C LEU A 126 -3.14 -15.61 -48.54
N ALA A 127 -2.10 -15.25 -47.78
CA ALA A 127 -0.71 -15.38 -48.20
C ALA A 127 -0.34 -16.84 -48.51
N LEU A 128 -0.71 -17.81 -47.65
CA LEU A 128 -0.50 -19.24 -47.92
C LEU A 128 -1.23 -19.71 -49.18
N MET A 129 -2.45 -19.20 -49.42
CA MET A 129 -3.19 -19.50 -50.64
C MET A 129 -2.46 -18.97 -51.87
N ILE A 130 -1.96 -17.73 -51.84
CA ILE A 130 -1.17 -17.15 -52.93
C ILE A 130 0.10 -17.98 -53.19
N VAL A 131 0.83 -18.37 -52.14
CA VAL A 131 2.03 -19.22 -52.26
C VAL A 131 1.69 -20.56 -52.92
N TYR A 132 0.58 -21.19 -52.53
CA TYR A 132 0.09 -22.43 -53.14
C TYR A 132 -0.22 -22.29 -54.64
N TRP A 133 -0.92 -21.23 -55.03
CA TRP A 133 -1.29 -21.00 -56.44
C TRP A 133 -0.07 -20.71 -57.33
N LEU A 134 0.95 -20.01 -56.81
CA LEU A 134 2.12 -19.60 -57.58
C LEU A 134 3.23 -20.65 -57.62
N THR A 135 3.19 -21.69 -56.78
CA THR A 135 4.32 -22.62 -56.62
C THR A 135 3.91 -24.07 -56.94
N PRO A 136 4.28 -24.63 -58.11
CA PRO A 136 3.91 -25.99 -58.52
C PRO A 136 4.31 -27.08 -57.51
N TRP A 137 5.44 -26.91 -56.82
CA TRP A 137 5.88 -27.86 -55.79
C TRP A 137 4.91 -27.92 -54.60
N TRP A 138 4.31 -26.79 -54.20
CA TRP A 138 3.32 -26.75 -53.12
C TRP A 138 2.00 -27.42 -53.55
N GLN A 139 1.64 -27.32 -54.83
CA GLN A 139 0.47 -28.01 -55.41
C GLN A 139 0.64 -29.53 -55.39
N ALA A 140 1.87 -30.02 -55.54
CA ALA A 140 2.20 -31.44 -55.41
C ALA A 140 2.10 -31.96 -53.96
N GLN A 141 2.04 -31.08 -52.95
CA GLN A 141 2.04 -31.41 -51.52
C GLN A 141 0.81 -30.83 -50.79
N PRO A 142 -0.44 -31.18 -51.18
CA PRO A 142 -1.64 -30.54 -50.66
C PRO A 142 -1.84 -30.73 -49.15
N PHE A 143 -1.42 -31.87 -48.59
CA PHE A 143 -1.54 -32.14 -47.15
C PHE A 143 -0.60 -31.28 -46.29
N MET A 144 0.58 -30.94 -46.81
CA MET A 144 1.48 -30.00 -46.13
C MET A 144 0.84 -28.61 -46.07
N VAL A 145 0.28 -28.11 -47.17
CA VAL A 145 -0.39 -26.79 -47.19
C VAL A 145 -1.60 -26.77 -46.28
N LEU A 146 -2.39 -27.84 -46.26
CA LEU A 146 -3.49 -28.00 -45.32
C LEU A 146 -3.00 -27.94 -43.87
N MET A 147 -1.89 -28.63 -43.54
CA MET A 147 -1.28 -28.58 -42.22
C MET A 147 -0.87 -27.14 -41.84
N LEU A 148 -0.21 -26.42 -42.75
CA LEU A 148 0.19 -25.02 -42.53
C LEU A 148 -1.02 -24.09 -42.34
N MET A 149 -2.11 -24.30 -43.06
CA MET A 149 -3.35 -23.51 -42.88
C MET A 149 -4.02 -23.81 -41.54
N ILE A 150 -4.08 -25.09 -41.14
CA ILE A 150 -4.62 -25.51 -39.84
C ILE A 150 -3.78 -24.90 -38.72
N THR A 151 -2.45 -25.03 -38.75
CA THR A 151 -1.57 -24.47 -37.71
C THR A 151 -1.63 -22.94 -37.65
N SER A 152 -1.79 -22.28 -38.80
CA SER A 152 -1.97 -20.82 -38.87
C SER A 152 -3.29 -20.33 -38.27
N THR A 153 -4.25 -21.24 -38.06
CA THR A 153 -5.56 -20.92 -37.46
C THR A 153 -5.62 -21.37 -36.01
N VAL A 154 -5.25 -22.63 -35.73
CA VAL A 154 -5.38 -23.26 -34.40
C VAL A 154 -4.48 -22.59 -33.37
N ILE A 155 -3.22 -22.28 -33.71
CA ILE A 155 -2.27 -21.68 -32.76
C ILE A 155 -2.76 -20.29 -32.29
N PRO A 156 -3.11 -19.34 -33.18
CA PRO A 156 -3.72 -18.07 -32.78
C PRO A 156 -4.98 -18.21 -31.93
N VAL A 157 -5.91 -19.08 -32.33
CA VAL A 157 -7.17 -19.28 -31.61
C VAL A 157 -6.90 -19.81 -30.20
N TYR A 158 -6.02 -20.80 -30.06
CA TYR A 158 -5.63 -21.33 -28.76
C TYR A 158 -4.98 -20.25 -27.88
N ALA A 159 -4.07 -19.46 -28.43
CA ALA A 159 -3.44 -18.37 -27.71
C ALA A 159 -4.44 -17.29 -27.27
N HIS A 160 -5.43 -16.96 -28.11
CA HIS A 160 -6.49 -16.02 -27.75
C HIS A 160 -7.31 -16.52 -26.56
N LEU A 161 -7.75 -17.78 -26.60
CA LEU A 161 -8.52 -18.41 -25.53
C LEU A 161 -7.74 -18.46 -24.21
N LEU A 162 -6.44 -18.78 -24.27
CA LEU A 162 -5.59 -18.81 -23.09
C LEU A 162 -5.44 -17.43 -22.47
N LEU A 163 -5.13 -16.41 -23.29
CA LEU A 163 -4.99 -15.03 -22.83
C LEU A 163 -6.29 -14.49 -22.21
N GLU A 164 -7.43 -14.80 -22.81
CA GLU A 164 -8.73 -14.37 -22.31
C GLU A 164 -9.07 -15.04 -20.96
N ARG A 165 -8.80 -16.34 -20.81
CA ARG A 165 -8.96 -17.05 -19.53
C ARG A 165 -8.04 -16.49 -18.45
N THR A 166 -6.76 -16.26 -18.76
CA THR A 166 -5.80 -15.69 -17.82
C THR A 166 -6.21 -14.28 -17.39
N ARG A 167 -6.66 -13.47 -18.35
CA ARG A 167 -7.15 -12.13 -18.07
C ARG A 167 -8.38 -12.16 -17.16
N LYS A 168 -9.37 -13.00 -17.47
CA LYS A 168 -10.60 -13.13 -16.67
C LYS A 168 -10.29 -13.60 -15.25
N ALA A 169 -9.45 -14.63 -15.09
CA ALA A 169 -9.02 -15.11 -13.78
C ALA A 169 -8.26 -14.03 -12.99
N SER A 170 -7.43 -13.24 -13.67
CA SER A 170 -6.74 -12.10 -13.03
C SER A 170 -7.72 -11.01 -12.60
N GLU A 171 -8.72 -10.67 -13.42
CA GLU A 171 -9.74 -9.68 -13.11
C GLU A 171 -10.59 -10.14 -11.92
N GLU A 172 -11.01 -11.41 -11.89
CA GLU A 172 -11.75 -12.03 -10.78
C GLU A 172 -10.92 -12.03 -9.49
N ALA A 173 -9.63 -12.39 -9.54
CA ALA A 173 -8.76 -12.37 -8.37
C ALA A 173 -8.56 -10.96 -7.80
N VAL A 174 -8.40 -9.95 -8.68
CA VAL A 174 -8.28 -8.55 -8.26
C VAL A 174 -9.59 -8.03 -7.65
N ALA A 175 -10.73 -8.36 -8.26
CA ALA A 175 -12.04 -8.00 -7.74
C ALA A 175 -12.31 -8.60 -6.36
N ALA A 176 -12.05 -9.91 -6.19
CA ALA A 176 -12.19 -10.60 -4.91
C ALA A 176 -11.30 -9.98 -3.82
N ASN A 177 -10.07 -9.60 -4.15
CA ASN A 177 -9.18 -8.95 -3.18
C ASN A 177 -9.66 -7.54 -2.80
N LEU A 178 -10.21 -6.79 -3.76
CA LEU A 178 -10.79 -5.47 -3.50
C LEU A 178 -12.02 -5.55 -2.59
N GLU A 179 -12.91 -6.51 -2.85
CA GLU A 179 -14.09 -6.76 -2.02
C GLU A 179 -13.71 -7.17 -0.60
N LYS A 180 -12.77 -8.11 -0.46
CA LYS A 180 -12.23 -8.52 0.85
C LYS A 180 -11.66 -7.32 1.61
N SER A 181 -10.92 -6.45 0.93
CA SER A 181 -10.36 -5.23 1.52
C SER A 181 -11.43 -4.25 2.00
N ARG A 182 -12.49 -4.04 1.19
CA ARG A 182 -13.61 -3.16 1.56
C ARG A 182 -14.40 -3.72 2.73
N PHE A 183 -14.70 -5.03 2.73
CA PHE A 183 -15.39 -5.70 3.82
C PHE A 183 -14.64 -5.54 5.15
N LEU A 184 -13.31 -5.73 5.15
CA LEU A 184 -12.50 -5.58 6.35
C LEU A 184 -12.41 -4.12 6.83
N ALA A 185 -12.35 -3.15 5.91
CA ALA A 185 -12.39 -1.74 6.27
C ALA A 185 -13.73 -1.32 6.90
N GLN A 186 -14.85 -1.80 6.34
CA GLN A 186 -16.17 -1.55 6.93
C GLN A 186 -16.30 -2.21 8.31
N ALA A 187 -15.93 -3.49 8.43
CA ALA A 187 -15.93 -4.19 9.71
C ALA A 187 -15.04 -3.51 10.76
N SER A 188 -13.94 -2.88 10.36
CA SER A 188 -13.13 -2.05 11.27
C SER A 188 -13.94 -0.92 11.87
N HIS A 189 -14.68 -0.21 11.03
CA HIS A 189 -15.41 0.98 11.44
C HIS A 189 -16.48 0.58 12.45
N ASP A 190 -17.29 -0.40 12.06
CA ASP A 190 -18.43 -0.91 12.83
C ASP A 190 -18.00 -1.52 14.19
N LEU A 191 -16.77 -2.03 14.29
CA LEU A 191 -16.22 -2.58 15.54
C LEU A 191 -15.50 -1.53 16.39
N ARG A 192 -14.98 -0.46 15.79
CA ARG A 192 -14.27 0.60 16.51
C ARG A 192 -15.22 1.49 17.31
N GLN A 193 -16.39 1.81 16.76
CA GLN A 193 -17.42 2.62 17.42
C GLN A 193 -17.87 2.06 18.77
N PRO A 194 -18.30 0.78 18.89
CA PRO A 194 -18.72 0.23 20.17
C PRO A 194 -17.57 0.16 21.18
N ILE A 195 -16.34 -0.14 20.73
CA ILE A 195 -15.14 -0.12 21.60
C ILE A 195 -14.87 1.30 22.11
N HIS A 196 -14.98 2.31 21.25
CA HIS A 196 -14.78 3.69 21.67
C HIS A 196 -15.81 4.12 22.72
N SER A 197 -17.10 3.83 22.47
CA SER A 197 -18.18 4.17 23.39
C SER A 197 -18.03 3.47 24.74
N ILE A 198 -17.73 2.17 24.76
CA ILE A 198 -17.50 1.44 26.01
C ILE A 198 -16.32 2.06 26.79
N GLY A 199 -15.25 2.49 26.10
CA GLY A 199 -14.08 3.13 26.70
C GLY A 199 -14.39 4.47 27.37
N LEU A 200 -15.27 5.26 26.75
CA LEU A 200 -15.76 6.52 27.32
C LEU A 200 -16.67 6.26 28.54
N PHE A 201 -17.56 5.26 28.48
CA PHE A 201 -18.39 4.88 29.62
C PHE A 201 -17.58 4.35 30.80
N THR A 202 -16.54 3.54 30.57
CA THR A 202 -15.62 3.10 31.63
C THR A 202 -14.87 4.27 32.26
N ALA A 203 -14.47 5.27 31.48
CA ALA A 203 -13.85 6.49 32.00
C ALA A 203 -14.82 7.26 32.90
N CYS A 204 -16.08 7.40 32.50
CA CYS A 204 -17.13 7.98 33.33
C CYS A 204 -17.33 7.18 34.63
N LEU A 205 -17.32 5.84 34.59
CA LEU A 205 -17.46 5.04 35.81
C LEU A 205 -16.27 5.26 36.77
N ARG A 206 -15.04 5.31 36.24
CA ARG A 206 -13.82 5.46 37.06
C ARG A 206 -13.77 6.77 37.85
N GLU A 207 -14.32 7.85 37.30
CA GLU A 207 -14.38 9.13 37.99
C GLU A 207 -15.50 9.19 39.04
N ALA A 208 -16.36 8.17 39.15
CA ALA A 208 -17.47 8.15 40.11
C ALA A 208 -16.97 7.73 41.50
N ARG A 209 -17.70 8.13 42.56
CA ARG A 209 -17.44 7.63 43.91
C ARG A 209 -17.90 6.17 44.00
N LEU A 210 -17.07 5.29 43.49
CA LEU A 210 -17.23 3.84 43.56
C LEU A 210 -16.59 3.28 44.84
N GLY A 211 -17.04 2.12 45.28
CA GLY A 211 -16.30 1.32 46.26
C GLY A 211 -15.06 0.66 45.63
N ASP A 212 -14.17 0.13 46.47
CA ASP A 212 -12.90 -0.45 46.05
C ASP A 212 -13.07 -1.63 45.08
N ASP A 213 -14.14 -2.43 45.23
CA ASP A 213 -14.40 -3.60 44.39
C ASP A 213 -15.01 -3.22 43.03
N GLU A 214 -15.90 -2.24 42.99
CA GLU A 214 -16.42 -1.69 41.73
C GLU A 214 -15.31 -0.99 40.92
N GLN A 215 -14.39 -0.30 41.60
CA GLN A 215 -13.25 0.35 40.94
C GLN A 215 -12.30 -0.68 40.29
N ARG A 216 -12.03 -1.81 40.97
CA ARG A 216 -11.26 -2.93 40.40
C ARG A 216 -11.94 -3.55 39.18
N LEU A 217 -13.26 -3.69 39.19
CA LEU A 217 -14.02 -4.21 38.06
C LEU A 217 -13.95 -3.26 36.86
N VAL A 218 -14.12 -1.95 37.07
CA VAL A 218 -13.99 -0.93 36.02
C VAL A 218 -12.58 -0.94 35.40
N ASP A 219 -11.53 -1.03 36.22
CA ASP A 219 -10.15 -1.12 35.76
C ASP A 219 -9.87 -2.42 34.96
N SER A 220 -10.60 -3.50 35.25
CA SER A 220 -10.49 -4.76 34.52
C SER A 220 -11.22 -4.70 33.16
N ILE A 221 -12.38 -4.05 33.12
CA ILE A 221 -13.13 -3.80 31.87
C ILE A 221 -12.32 -2.90 30.94
N ASP A 222 -11.77 -1.78 31.44
CA ASP A 222 -10.95 -0.84 30.66
C ASP A 222 -9.72 -1.54 30.06
N ARG A 223 -9.03 -2.36 30.85
CA ARG A 223 -7.91 -3.20 30.37
C ARG A 223 -8.33 -4.17 29.27
N SER A 224 -9.45 -4.87 29.47
CA SER A 224 -9.99 -5.81 28.48
C SER A 224 -10.37 -5.11 27.17
N LEU A 225 -10.92 -3.90 27.29
CA LEU A 225 -11.32 -3.08 26.15
C LEU A 225 -10.13 -2.55 25.35
N LEU A 226 -9.09 -2.08 26.05
CA LEU A 226 -7.82 -1.67 25.46
C LEU A 226 -7.17 -2.84 24.69
N ASN A 227 -7.19 -4.04 25.28
CA ASN A 227 -6.68 -5.24 24.63
C ASN A 227 -7.46 -5.56 23.34
N VAL A 228 -8.80 -5.57 23.39
CA VAL A 228 -9.65 -5.84 22.22
C VAL A 228 -9.45 -4.77 21.14
N SER A 229 -9.37 -3.50 21.51
CA SER A 229 -9.09 -2.38 20.61
C SER A 229 -7.76 -2.56 19.89
N GLN A 230 -6.70 -2.91 20.64
CA GLN A 230 -5.38 -3.16 20.08
C GLN A 230 -5.36 -4.37 19.15
N LEU A 231 -6.14 -5.41 19.43
CA LEU A 231 -6.28 -6.58 18.57
C LEU A 231 -6.95 -6.25 17.24
N PHE A 232 -8.04 -5.50 17.27
CA PHE A 232 -8.70 -5.07 16.04
C PHE A 232 -7.78 -4.19 15.21
N ARG A 233 -7.18 -3.16 15.82
CA ARG A 233 -6.21 -2.30 15.14
C ARG A 233 -5.07 -3.11 14.52
N SER A 234 -4.53 -4.08 15.26
CA SER A 234 -3.47 -4.98 14.76
C SER A 234 -3.88 -5.82 13.56
N ILE A 235 -5.09 -6.42 13.57
CA ILE A 235 -5.61 -7.21 12.45
C ILE A 235 -5.80 -6.32 11.22
N LEU A 236 -6.32 -5.12 11.42
CA LEU A 236 -6.66 -4.19 10.35
C LEU A 236 -5.44 -3.50 9.74
N ASP A 237 -4.49 -3.10 10.58
CA ASP A 237 -3.18 -2.62 10.15
C ASP A 237 -2.50 -3.68 9.30
N LEU A 238 -2.59 -4.96 9.69
CA LEU A 238 -2.05 -6.06 8.90
C LEU A 238 -2.69 -6.13 7.51
N TYR A 239 -4.03 -6.17 7.42
CA TYR A 239 -4.74 -6.23 6.13
C TYR A 239 -4.61 -4.97 5.26
N THR A 240 -4.48 -3.78 5.86
CA THR A 240 -4.24 -2.53 5.10
C THR A 240 -2.81 -2.46 4.57
N LEU A 241 -1.84 -3.00 5.32
CA LEU A 241 -0.46 -3.16 4.89
C LEU A 241 -0.29 -4.20 3.77
N ASP A 242 -1.08 -5.28 3.73
CA ASP A 242 -1.08 -6.26 2.62
C ASP A 242 -1.43 -5.64 1.27
N ASN A 243 -2.33 -4.68 1.27
CA ASN A 243 -2.89 -4.13 0.03
C ASN A 243 -2.11 -2.93 -0.51
N GLY A 244 -0.96 -2.57 0.10
CA GLY A 244 -0.14 -1.44 -0.33
C GLY A 244 -0.85 -0.07 -0.28
N ARG A 245 -1.94 0.03 0.49
CA ARG A 245 -2.76 1.26 0.58
C ARG A 245 -2.18 2.29 1.54
N VAL A 246 -1.24 1.88 2.41
CA VAL A 246 -0.53 2.75 3.34
C VAL A 246 0.74 3.25 2.63
N LEU A 247 0.85 4.56 2.44
CA LEU A 247 2.05 5.22 1.92
C LEU A 247 2.71 5.97 3.08
N PRO A 248 3.97 5.68 3.46
CA PRO A 248 4.65 6.37 4.54
C PRO A 248 4.84 7.86 4.25
N THR A 249 4.52 8.70 5.23
CA THR A 249 4.76 10.15 5.17
C THR A 249 6.06 10.46 5.90
N CYS A 250 7.20 10.29 5.22
CA CYS A 250 8.50 10.45 5.84
C CYS A 250 8.85 11.94 6.01
N GLN A 251 9.10 12.37 7.25
CA GLN A 251 9.51 13.74 7.58
C GLN A 251 10.78 13.77 8.45
N PRO A 252 11.50 14.90 8.53
CA PRO A 252 12.61 15.04 9.47
C PRO A 252 12.10 14.91 10.91
N LEU A 253 12.62 13.91 11.64
CA LEU A 253 12.18 13.59 12.99
C LEU A 253 13.37 13.51 13.96
N HIS A 254 13.26 14.21 15.10
CA HIS A 254 14.22 14.09 16.20
C HIS A 254 13.99 12.79 16.98
N LEU A 255 14.84 11.79 16.75
CA LEU A 255 14.67 10.46 17.34
C LEU A 255 14.73 10.47 18.86
N GLY A 256 15.54 11.35 19.45
CA GLY A 256 15.65 11.46 20.91
C GLY A 256 14.37 11.97 21.59
N GLU A 257 13.63 12.85 20.92
CA GLU A 257 12.40 13.45 21.45
C GLU A 257 11.26 12.44 21.33
N LEU A 258 11.09 11.86 20.15
CA LEU A 258 10.11 10.78 19.92
C LEU A 258 10.27 9.64 20.94
N LEU A 259 11.50 9.15 21.13
CA LEU A 259 11.74 8.06 22.09
C LEU A 259 11.51 8.50 23.54
N ALA A 260 11.81 9.76 23.89
CA ALA A 260 11.50 10.30 25.21
C ALA A 260 10.00 10.35 25.45
N ASP A 261 9.22 10.77 24.45
CA ASP A 261 7.77 10.84 24.49
C ASP A 261 7.16 9.44 24.65
N VAL A 262 7.62 8.47 23.86
CA VAL A 262 7.21 7.07 23.99
C VAL A 262 7.52 6.52 25.38
N VAL A 263 8.68 6.82 25.95
CA VAL A 263 9.03 6.41 27.32
C VAL A 263 8.12 7.07 28.35
N ARG A 264 7.82 8.37 28.23
CA ARG A 264 6.90 9.07 29.13
C ARG A 264 5.50 8.46 29.08
N GLN A 265 4.97 8.20 27.89
CA GLN A 265 3.65 7.59 27.69
C GLN A 265 3.55 6.16 28.26
N ASN A 266 4.65 5.41 28.32
CA ASN A 266 4.68 4.04 28.82
C ASN A 266 5.19 3.93 30.28
N ALA A 267 5.46 5.04 30.95
CA ALA A 267 6.06 5.04 32.29
C ALA A 267 5.16 4.41 33.36
N GLU A 268 3.84 4.55 33.24
CA GLU A 268 2.89 3.85 34.12
C GLU A 268 2.86 2.36 33.79
N ALA A 269 2.61 1.97 32.54
CA ALA A 269 2.58 0.57 32.12
C ALA A 269 3.86 -0.19 32.52
N ALA A 270 5.03 0.45 32.39
CA ALA A 270 6.30 -0.10 32.84
C ALA A 270 6.36 -0.28 34.36
N ARG A 271 5.89 0.69 35.15
CA ARG A 271 5.79 0.59 36.62
C ARG A 271 4.87 -0.57 37.05
N TRP A 272 3.71 -0.72 36.41
CA TRP A 272 2.79 -1.84 36.66
C TRP A 272 3.43 -3.20 36.32
N ALA A 273 4.24 -3.25 35.27
CA ALA A 273 4.99 -4.45 34.89
C ALA A 273 6.27 -4.69 35.74
N GLY A 274 6.60 -3.79 36.67
CA GLY A 274 7.85 -3.84 37.45
C GLY A 274 9.12 -3.64 36.60
N VAL A 275 9.01 -2.97 35.45
CA VAL A 275 10.10 -2.75 34.49
C VAL A 275 10.56 -1.30 34.56
N GLU A 276 11.87 -1.08 34.66
CA GLU A 276 12.48 0.25 34.56
C GLU A 276 12.82 0.57 33.09
N LEU A 277 12.20 1.60 32.52
CA LEU A 277 12.55 2.09 31.17
C LEU A 277 13.74 3.05 31.25
N ARG A 278 14.85 2.70 30.59
CA ARG A 278 16.03 3.56 30.47
C ARG A 278 16.20 4.01 29.03
N LEU A 279 16.13 5.32 28.80
CA LEU A 279 16.44 5.91 27.50
C LEU A 279 17.86 6.48 27.52
N ARG A 280 18.66 6.15 26.50
CA ARG A 280 19.91 6.86 26.23
C ARG A 280 19.61 8.07 25.33
N PRO A 281 19.76 9.31 25.83
CA PRO A 281 19.52 10.51 25.02
C PRO A 281 20.39 10.51 23.77
N CYS A 282 19.85 11.03 22.67
CA CYS A 282 20.58 11.14 21.41
C CYS A 282 20.13 12.37 20.60
N PRO A 283 21.05 13.06 19.91
CA PRO A 283 20.74 14.26 19.11
C PRO A 283 20.46 13.93 17.63
N HIS A 284 20.07 12.68 17.31
CA HIS A 284 19.99 12.23 15.92
C HIS A 284 18.64 12.54 15.29
N TRP A 285 18.68 13.01 14.05
CA TRP A 285 17.52 13.20 13.19
C TRP A 285 17.47 12.11 12.11
N ALA A 286 16.28 11.62 11.80
CA ALA A 286 16.06 10.70 10.69
C ALA A 286 14.88 11.12 9.81
N GLN A 287 14.94 10.81 8.51
CA GLN A 287 13.82 10.98 7.59
C GLN A 287 12.91 9.75 7.69
N ILE A 288 11.84 9.85 8.47
CA ILE A 288 10.94 8.71 8.71
C ILE A 288 9.54 9.17 9.11
N ASP A 289 8.56 8.29 8.92
CA ASP A 289 7.19 8.47 9.39
C ASP A 289 7.12 8.28 10.93
N PRO A 290 6.76 9.32 11.71
CA PRO A 290 6.74 9.25 13.16
C PRO A 290 5.66 8.31 13.71
N VAL A 291 4.51 8.21 13.04
CA VAL A 291 3.38 7.40 13.48
C VAL A 291 3.71 5.93 13.33
N LEU A 292 4.22 5.55 12.16
CA LEU A 292 4.62 4.16 11.89
C LEU A 292 5.82 3.75 12.75
N LEU A 293 6.81 4.63 12.94
CA LEU A 293 7.94 4.36 13.82
C LEU A 293 7.50 4.20 15.29
N THR A 294 6.64 5.09 15.79
CA THR A 294 6.07 4.99 17.14
C THR A 294 5.35 3.66 17.34
N THR A 295 4.56 3.25 16.35
CA THR A 295 3.84 1.98 16.35
C THR A 295 4.81 0.79 16.43
N MET A 296 5.91 0.81 15.68
CA MET A 296 6.95 -0.22 15.78
C MET A 296 7.57 -0.28 17.18
N VAL A 297 7.96 0.87 17.75
CA VAL A 297 8.59 0.93 19.08
C VAL A 297 7.62 0.50 20.17
N GLN A 298 6.36 0.93 20.13
CA GLN A 298 5.33 0.52 21.09
C GLN A 298 5.09 -1.00 21.07
N ASN A 299 5.05 -1.63 19.88
CA ASN A 299 4.91 -3.08 19.77
C ASN A 299 6.11 -3.83 20.38
N ILE A 300 7.33 -3.29 20.23
CA ILE A 300 8.53 -3.85 20.85
C ILE A 300 8.47 -3.69 22.38
N LEU A 301 8.12 -2.50 22.89
CA LEU A 301 8.04 -2.24 24.33
C LEU A 301 6.94 -3.05 25.00
N SER A 302 5.78 -3.22 24.36
CA SER A 302 4.70 -4.07 24.86
C SER A 302 5.19 -5.52 25.07
N ASN A 303 5.99 -6.06 24.13
CA ASN A 303 6.62 -7.36 24.32
C ASN A 303 7.65 -7.36 25.46
N CYS A 304 8.41 -6.29 25.62
CA CYS A 304 9.35 -6.15 26.73
C CYS A 304 8.63 -6.15 28.09
N PHE A 305 7.48 -5.50 28.23
CA PHE A 305 6.72 -5.52 29.48
C PHE A 305 6.11 -6.89 29.77
N LYS A 306 5.62 -7.58 28.74
CA LYS A 306 5.01 -8.91 28.88
C LYS A 306 6.03 -9.99 29.25
N TYR A 307 7.28 -9.88 28.80
CA TYR A 307 8.28 -10.95 28.93
C TYR A 307 9.56 -10.54 29.70
N GLY A 308 9.66 -9.28 30.14
CA GLY A 308 10.88 -8.64 30.63
C GLY A 308 11.33 -8.98 32.05
N ALA A 309 10.69 -9.95 32.71
CA ALA A 309 11.10 -10.48 34.02
C ALA A 309 11.36 -9.40 35.11
N GLN A 310 10.62 -8.27 35.08
CA GLN A 310 10.78 -7.15 36.01
C GLN A 310 12.20 -6.54 36.01
N ARG A 311 12.89 -6.58 34.88
CA ARG A 311 14.24 -6.03 34.72
C ARG A 311 14.25 -4.80 33.83
N PRO A 312 15.29 -3.95 33.91
CA PRO A 312 15.38 -2.75 33.10
C PRO A 312 15.38 -3.04 31.60
N VAL A 313 14.72 -2.18 30.83
CA VAL A 313 14.74 -2.17 29.37
C VAL A 313 15.47 -0.92 28.91
N LEU A 314 16.51 -1.10 28.08
CA LEU A 314 17.33 -0.02 27.55
C LEU A 314 16.93 0.29 26.11
N ILE A 315 16.64 1.55 25.83
CA ILE A 315 16.35 2.07 24.48
C ILE A 315 17.48 3.03 24.09
N GLY A 316 17.99 2.92 22.88
CA GLY A 316 18.98 3.86 22.37
C GLY A 316 19.10 3.86 20.86
N VAL A 317 19.78 4.90 20.35
CA VAL A 317 20.08 5.05 18.93
C VAL A 317 21.58 4.94 18.72
N ARG A 318 22.00 4.16 17.72
CA ARG A 318 23.41 4.03 17.31
C ARG A 318 23.57 4.33 15.82
N LYS A 319 24.70 4.92 15.44
CA LYS A 319 25.13 4.97 14.04
C LYS A 319 25.63 3.59 13.63
N ARG A 320 25.20 3.11 12.45
CA ARG A 320 25.63 1.83 11.90
C ARG A 320 25.74 1.93 10.39
N GLY A 321 26.97 1.87 9.88
CA GLY A 321 27.25 2.14 8.47
C GLY A 321 26.89 3.59 8.12
N GLN A 322 26.13 3.77 7.04
CA GLN A 322 25.63 5.07 6.58
C GLN A 322 24.28 5.47 7.22
N GLY A 323 23.70 4.62 8.06
CA GLY A 323 22.39 4.82 8.66
C GLY A 323 22.41 4.92 10.18
N LEU A 324 21.23 5.16 10.74
CA LEU A 324 20.95 5.05 12.18
C LEU A 324 20.23 3.73 12.48
N ALA A 325 20.34 3.29 13.73
CA ALA A 325 19.69 2.10 14.24
C ALA A 325 19.07 2.39 15.60
N ILE A 326 17.79 2.06 15.79
CA ILE A 326 17.15 2.05 17.11
C ILE A 326 17.31 0.65 17.69
N GLU A 327 17.81 0.56 18.90
CA GLU A 327 17.99 -0.70 19.63
C GLU A 327 17.18 -0.67 20.92
N VAL A 328 16.41 -1.73 21.15
CA VAL A 328 15.70 -1.99 22.40
C VAL A 328 16.24 -3.29 22.98
N HIS A 329 16.76 -3.24 24.20
CA HIS A 329 17.36 -4.37 24.90
C HIS A 329 16.58 -4.64 26.19
N ASP A 330 16.00 -5.83 26.32
CA ASP A 330 15.44 -6.35 27.55
C ASP A 330 16.34 -7.44 28.16
N GLN A 331 16.20 -7.67 29.45
CA GLN A 331 16.89 -8.73 30.19
C GLN A 331 15.94 -9.86 30.62
N GLY A 332 14.87 -10.08 29.86
CA GLY A 332 13.84 -11.07 30.13
C GLY A 332 14.30 -12.51 29.95
N ARG A 333 13.34 -13.41 29.84
CA ARG A 333 13.60 -14.87 29.70
C ARG A 333 14.37 -15.26 28.45
N GLY A 334 14.40 -14.39 27.44
CA GLY A 334 14.95 -14.69 26.12
C GLY A 334 14.12 -15.72 25.33
N ILE A 335 14.52 -15.95 24.09
CA ILE A 335 13.83 -16.76 23.10
C ILE A 335 14.78 -17.86 22.62
N HIS A 336 14.30 -19.12 22.60
CA HIS A 336 15.10 -20.23 22.10
C HIS A 336 15.33 -20.11 20.58
N LYS A 337 16.49 -20.58 20.11
CA LYS A 337 16.96 -20.34 18.73
C LYS A 337 15.98 -20.86 17.66
N GLU A 338 15.27 -21.94 17.96
CA GLU A 338 14.28 -22.54 17.05
C GLU A 338 13.04 -21.64 16.80
N HIS A 339 12.77 -20.71 17.72
CA HIS A 339 11.62 -19.80 17.62
C HIS A 339 11.98 -18.48 16.96
N LEU A 340 13.26 -18.09 16.92
CA LEU A 340 13.69 -16.77 16.43
C LEU A 340 13.26 -16.46 14.99
N LEU A 341 13.11 -17.49 14.14
CA LEU A 341 12.61 -17.31 12.77
C LEU A 341 11.08 -17.17 12.72
N LYS A 342 10.38 -17.81 13.67
CA LYS A 342 8.92 -17.92 13.71
C LYS A 342 8.24 -16.84 14.56
N VAL A 343 8.97 -16.12 15.41
CA VAL A 343 8.40 -15.04 16.24
C VAL A 343 7.90 -13.84 15.43
N PHE A 344 8.22 -13.77 14.14
CA PHE A 344 7.64 -12.82 13.21
C PHE A 344 6.43 -13.35 12.45
N ASP A 345 6.08 -14.63 12.62
CA ASP A 345 4.92 -15.24 11.99
C ASP A 345 3.65 -14.84 12.75
N GLU A 346 2.57 -14.66 12.00
CA GLU A 346 1.28 -14.26 12.56
C GLU A 346 0.73 -15.34 13.48
N PHE A 347 0.15 -14.91 14.60
CA PHE A 347 -0.45 -15.79 15.62
C PHE A 347 0.54 -16.76 16.29
N TYR A 348 1.83 -16.65 15.97
CA TYR A 348 2.85 -17.52 16.54
C TYR A 348 3.22 -17.08 17.95
N ARG A 349 3.15 -18.03 18.89
CA ARG A 349 3.53 -17.82 20.29
C ARG A 349 4.36 -18.99 20.79
N VAL A 350 5.45 -18.68 21.48
CA VAL A 350 6.24 -19.66 22.24
C VAL A 350 5.43 -20.03 23.48
N ARG A 351 4.75 -21.18 23.47
CA ARG A 351 3.98 -21.66 24.63
C ARG A 351 4.92 -22.38 25.60
N HIS A 352 4.96 -21.94 26.85
CA HIS A 352 5.62 -22.65 27.95
C HIS A 352 4.58 -23.11 28.98
N GLN A 353 4.86 -24.18 29.71
CA GLN A 353 3.94 -24.80 30.70
C GLN A 353 3.51 -23.84 31.83
N ARG A 354 4.21 -22.71 32.02
CA ARG A 354 3.92 -21.62 32.99
C ARG A 354 3.24 -20.38 32.39
N ASP A 355 2.97 -20.33 31.09
CA ASP A 355 2.44 -19.15 30.38
C ASP A 355 0.90 -19.08 30.30
N LYS A 356 0.18 -19.76 31.20
CA LYS A 356 -1.29 -19.76 31.18
C LYS A 356 -1.90 -18.35 31.35
N ASP A 357 -1.13 -17.38 31.87
CA ASP A 357 -1.61 -16.04 32.22
C ASP A 357 -1.04 -14.90 31.36
N VAL A 358 -0.26 -15.17 30.31
CA VAL A 358 0.28 -14.09 29.45
C VAL A 358 -0.69 -13.79 28.30
N GLU A 359 -1.39 -12.66 28.37
CA GLU A 359 -2.32 -12.19 27.34
C GLU A 359 -1.63 -11.61 26.09
N GLY A 360 -2.07 -12.06 24.91
CA GLY A 360 -1.62 -11.52 23.61
C GLY A 360 -1.86 -12.47 22.43
N VAL A 361 -2.16 -11.91 21.24
CA VAL A 361 -2.53 -12.69 20.03
C VAL A 361 -1.32 -13.05 19.15
N GLY A 362 -0.14 -12.46 19.39
CA GLY A 362 1.07 -12.80 18.63
C GLY A 362 1.25 -12.02 17.33
N LEU A 363 0.65 -10.82 17.22
CA LEU A 363 0.76 -9.96 16.03
C LEU A 363 1.81 -8.85 16.14
N GLY A 364 2.29 -8.52 17.35
CA GLY A 364 3.13 -7.33 17.54
C GLY A 364 4.43 -7.35 16.73
N LEU A 365 5.14 -8.48 16.69
CA LEU A 365 6.39 -8.61 15.92
C LEU A 365 6.14 -8.74 14.41
N SER A 366 5.03 -9.34 13.97
CA SER A 366 4.69 -9.41 12.54
C SER A 366 4.37 -8.01 11.99
N ILE A 367 3.69 -7.16 12.77
CA ILE A 367 3.46 -5.74 12.45
C ILE A 367 4.79 -4.99 12.34
N VAL A 368 5.71 -5.17 13.29
CA VAL A 368 7.03 -4.53 13.25
C VAL A 368 7.78 -4.94 11.97
N LYS A 369 7.79 -6.23 11.62
CA LYS A 369 8.44 -6.70 10.38
C LYS A 369 7.82 -6.07 9.13
N ARG A 370 6.49 -5.91 9.11
CA ARG A 370 5.77 -5.37 7.95
C ARG A 370 5.91 -3.87 7.79
N LEU A 371 5.82 -3.12 8.88
CA LEU A 371 6.14 -1.69 8.91
C LEU A 371 7.61 -1.44 8.54
N GLY A 372 8.51 -2.33 8.98
CA GLY A 372 9.90 -2.32 8.55
C GLY A 372 10.01 -2.44 7.02
N HIS A 373 9.37 -3.45 6.42
CA HIS A 373 9.36 -3.60 4.96
C HIS A 373 8.77 -2.39 4.24
N LEU A 374 7.66 -1.84 4.74
CA LEU A 374 7.00 -0.65 4.17
C LEU A 374 7.91 0.60 4.20
N MET A 375 8.61 0.82 5.30
CA MET A 375 9.54 1.95 5.49
C MET A 375 10.96 1.66 5.02
N ASN A 376 11.19 0.52 4.35
CA ASN A 376 12.51 0.06 3.91
C ASN A 376 13.55 -0.03 5.05
N LEU A 377 13.10 -0.44 6.24
CA LEU A 377 13.92 -0.74 7.42
C LEU A 377 14.13 -2.24 7.58
N GLU A 378 15.33 -2.63 8.01
CA GLU A 378 15.62 -4.01 8.39
C GLU A 378 15.36 -4.21 9.89
N VAL A 379 14.50 -5.17 10.22
CA VAL A 379 14.21 -5.55 11.60
C VAL A 379 15.01 -6.81 11.95
N ALA A 380 15.87 -6.71 12.97
CA ALA A 380 16.61 -7.86 13.47
C ALA A 380 16.32 -8.12 14.95
N ILE A 381 16.22 -9.39 15.31
CA ILE A 381 16.07 -9.84 16.69
C ILE A 381 17.23 -10.75 17.08
N ARG A 382 17.81 -10.51 18.25
CA ARG A 382 18.83 -11.34 18.86
C ARG A 382 18.38 -11.68 20.26
N SER A 383 18.28 -12.96 20.59
CA SER A 383 17.87 -13.38 21.91
C SER A 383 18.68 -14.56 22.37
N ARG A 384 18.91 -14.66 23.68
CA ARG A 384 19.51 -15.83 24.32
C ARG A 384 18.71 -16.15 25.58
N VAL A 385 18.31 -17.42 25.71
CA VAL A 385 17.57 -17.91 26.87
C VAL A 385 18.32 -17.54 28.16
N GLY A 386 17.61 -16.93 29.11
CA GLY A 386 18.13 -16.44 30.39
C GLY A 386 18.90 -15.11 30.35
N HIS A 387 19.19 -14.57 29.17
CA HIS A 387 19.98 -13.35 28.99
C HIS A 387 19.19 -12.17 28.38
N GLY A 388 17.95 -12.41 27.95
CA GLY A 388 17.07 -11.38 27.37
C GLY A 388 17.07 -11.32 25.85
N THR A 389 16.39 -10.30 25.32
CA THR A 389 16.21 -10.09 23.89
C THR A 389 16.60 -8.66 23.49
N SER A 390 17.16 -8.54 22.28
CA SER A 390 17.51 -7.30 21.65
C SER A 390 16.81 -7.22 20.29
N VAL A 391 16.02 -6.17 20.09
CA VAL A 391 15.37 -5.86 18.82
C VAL A 391 16.02 -4.60 18.25
N CYS A 392 16.45 -4.67 16.99
CA CYS A 392 17.13 -3.61 16.27
C CYS A 392 16.36 -3.23 15.01
N LEU A 393 16.15 -1.93 14.81
CA LEU A 393 15.57 -1.34 13.59
C LEU A 393 16.69 -0.62 12.83
N TYR A 394 17.13 -1.16 11.69
CA TYR A 394 18.19 -0.59 10.87
C TYR A 394 17.65 0.15 9.64
N GLY A 395 18.47 1.01 9.05
CA GLY A 395 18.18 1.67 7.77
C GLY A 395 17.55 3.06 7.91
N LEU A 396 17.50 3.61 9.12
CA LEU A 396 17.03 4.97 9.36
C LEU A 396 17.97 5.96 8.65
N ALA A 397 17.45 6.64 7.62
CA ALA A 397 18.21 7.62 6.86
C ALA A 397 18.46 8.87 7.71
N PRO A 398 19.72 9.21 8.05
CA PRO A 398 20.00 10.41 8.82
C PRO A 398 19.60 11.66 8.03
N THR A 399 19.06 12.65 8.73
CA THR A 399 18.70 13.95 8.14
C THR A 399 19.17 15.08 9.04
N VAL A 400 18.93 16.33 8.63
CA VAL A 400 19.26 17.53 9.41
C VAL A 400 17.98 18.15 9.99
N PRO A 401 18.07 18.87 11.13
CA PRO A 401 16.94 19.58 11.68
C PRO A 401 16.35 20.56 10.65
N PRO A 402 15.01 20.68 10.55
CA PRO A 402 14.40 21.77 9.82
C PRO A 402 14.75 23.12 10.50
N PRO A 403 14.79 24.23 9.75
CA PRO A 403 15.03 25.55 10.31
C PRO A 403 13.97 25.89 11.35
N THR A 404 14.40 26.15 12.59
CA THR A 404 13.54 26.32 13.76
C THR A 404 12.74 27.62 13.69
N LEU A 405 11.40 27.53 13.72
CA LEU A 405 10.56 28.56 14.31
C LEU A 405 10.52 28.29 15.83
N ALA A 406 10.81 29.31 16.63
CA ALA A 406 11.02 29.18 18.07
C ALA A 406 9.78 28.60 18.80
N PRO A 407 9.95 27.75 19.84
CA PRO A 407 8.84 27.27 20.66
C PRO A 407 8.29 28.41 21.52
N GLN A 408 6.97 28.62 21.50
CA GLN A 408 6.28 29.40 22.52
C GLN A 408 5.96 28.49 23.71
N GLU A 409 6.70 28.65 24.81
CA GLU A 409 6.34 28.10 26.12
C GLU A 409 5.30 29.03 26.78
N GLY A 410 4.14 28.46 27.13
CA GLY A 410 3.10 29.13 27.91
C GLY A 410 2.62 28.22 29.03
N GLU A 411 2.95 28.62 30.26
CA GLU A 411 2.69 27.89 31.52
C GLU A 411 1.19 27.68 31.82
N HIS A 412 0.93 26.53 32.44
CA HIS A 412 -0.36 26.04 32.90
C HIS A 412 -1.07 26.97 33.92
N LYS A 413 -2.34 27.29 33.65
CA LYS A 413 -3.36 27.61 34.68
C LYS A 413 -4.55 26.65 34.60
N ALA A 414 -5.03 26.24 35.78
CA ALA A 414 -5.76 24.99 36.01
C ALA A 414 -7.31 25.09 36.09
N TRP A 415 -7.96 26.12 35.52
CA TRP A 415 -9.39 26.38 35.79
C TRP A 415 -10.24 26.79 34.57
N LEU A 416 -10.12 26.12 33.40
CA LEU A 416 -10.73 26.62 32.14
C LEU A 416 -11.93 25.86 31.54
N LEU A 417 -12.33 24.66 32.01
CA LEU A 417 -13.39 23.88 31.33
C LEU A 417 -14.80 24.07 31.90
N THR A 418 -14.92 24.58 33.13
CA THR A 418 -16.22 24.75 33.78
C THR A 418 -16.98 25.92 33.15
N GLY A 419 -18.16 25.64 32.58
CA GLY A 419 -19.02 26.61 31.89
C GLY A 419 -18.83 26.70 30.37
N LEU A 420 -17.83 26.00 29.79
CA LEU A 420 -17.57 26.02 28.35
C LEU A 420 -18.75 25.41 27.56
N LYS A 421 -19.29 26.14 26.58
CA LYS A 421 -20.36 25.64 25.71
C LYS A 421 -19.76 24.86 24.54
N VAL A 422 -20.04 23.56 24.46
CA VAL A 422 -19.53 22.67 23.42
C VAL A 422 -20.66 22.21 22.51
N CYS A 423 -20.53 22.40 21.19
CA CYS A 423 -21.37 21.74 20.20
C CYS A 423 -20.69 20.44 19.77
N LEU A 424 -21.32 19.30 20.04
CA LEU A 424 -20.82 17.96 19.72
C LEU A 424 -21.64 17.36 18.58
N VAL A 425 -20.99 16.99 17.49
CA VAL A 425 -21.61 16.35 16.32
C VAL A 425 -21.00 14.96 16.11
N GLU A 426 -21.80 13.91 16.23
CA GLU A 426 -21.37 12.51 16.08
C GLU A 426 -22.55 11.68 15.57
N ASP A 427 -22.34 10.84 14.55
CA ASP A 427 -23.41 10.06 13.92
C ASP A 427 -23.78 8.79 14.74
N ASP A 428 -22.84 8.24 15.52
CA ASP A 428 -23.08 7.16 16.45
C ASP A 428 -23.65 7.65 17.79
N HIS A 429 -24.89 7.25 18.08
CA HIS A 429 -25.61 7.63 19.30
C HIS A 429 -24.86 7.24 20.59
N ASN A 430 -24.20 6.08 20.63
CA ASN A 430 -23.50 5.63 21.83
C ASN A 430 -22.21 6.43 22.06
N VAL A 431 -21.49 6.78 21.00
CA VAL A 431 -20.31 7.65 21.07
C VAL A 431 -20.71 9.08 21.44
N LEU A 432 -21.81 9.59 20.87
CA LEU A 432 -22.37 10.90 21.16
C LEU A 432 -22.72 11.03 22.66
N MET A 433 -23.47 10.06 23.19
CA MET A 433 -23.90 10.07 24.59
C MET A 433 -22.73 9.90 25.56
N ALA A 434 -21.76 9.04 25.24
CA ALA A 434 -20.60 8.83 26.11
C ALA A 434 -19.67 10.06 26.14
N THR A 435 -19.44 10.70 24.98
CA THR A 435 -18.64 11.92 24.88
C THR A 435 -19.33 13.09 25.59
N ARG A 436 -20.66 13.24 25.40
CA ARG A 436 -21.47 14.21 26.12
C ARG A 436 -21.34 14.06 27.64
N ALA A 437 -21.53 12.85 28.16
CA ALA A 437 -21.46 12.58 29.59
C ALA A 437 -20.08 12.92 30.18
N LEU A 438 -19.00 12.61 29.44
CA LEU A 438 -17.64 12.93 29.84
C LEU A 438 -17.41 14.46 29.92
N LEU A 439 -17.87 15.21 28.92
CA LEU A 439 -17.73 16.66 28.85
C LEU A 439 -18.57 17.39 29.91
N GLU A 440 -19.83 16.98 30.10
CA GLU A 440 -20.72 17.52 31.13
C GLU A 440 -20.12 17.33 32.54
N ARG A 441 -19.45 16.20 32.77
CA ARG A 441 -18.76 15.91 34.02
C ARG A 441 -17.54 16.80 34.27
N TRP A 442 -16.85 17.23 33.22
CA TRP A 442 -15.80 18.25 33.30
C TRP A 442 -16.35 19.67 33.50
N GLY A 443 -17.68 19.82 33.55
CA GLY A 443 -18.38 21.07 33.78
C GLY A 443 -18.73 21.84 32.50
N CYS A 444 -18.64 21.22 31.32
CA CYS A 444 -19.03 21.85 30.06
C CYS A 444 -20.57 21.82 29.90
N THR A 445 -21.12 22.78 29.16
CA THR A 445 -22.51 22.72 28.67
C THR A 445 -22.50 22.16 27.26
N VAL A 446 -23.07 20.97 27.05
CA VAL A 446 -22.96 20.26 25.76
C VAL A 446 -24.28 20.29 24.99
N GLN A 447 -24.26 20.82 23.77
CA GLN A 447 -25.31 20.61 22.77
C GLN A 447 -24.87 19.44 21.87
N ALA A 448 -25.59 18.34 21.92
CA ALA A 448 -25.27 17.11 21.19
C ALA A 448 -26.21 16.90 20.00
N GLU A 449 -25.65 16.72 18.81
CA GLU A 449 -26.38 16.59 17.54
C GLU A 449 -25.91 15.34 16.78
N LEU A 450 -26.86 14.59 16.22
CA LEU A 450 -26.57 13.36 15.45
C LEU A 450 -26.19 13.62 13.98
N SER A 451 -26.36 14.86 13.51
CA SER A 451 -26.15 15.24 12.12
C SER A 451 -25.69 16.69 12.04
N GLY A 452 -24.87 16.97 11.02
CA GLY A 452 -24.41 18.31 10.70
C GLY A 452 -25.42 19.22 10.00
N GLN A 453 -26.60 18.71 9.63
CA GLN A 453 -27.59 19.49 8.88
C GLN A 453 -28.35 20.46 9.80
N ASN A 454 -28.51 21.71 9.35
CA ASN A 454 -29.19 22.78 10.10
C ASN A 454 -28.58 23.05 11.49
N LEU A 455 -27.28 22.83 11.65
CA LEU A 455 -26.57 23.06 12.90
C LEU A 455 -26.68 24.54 13.29
N SER A 456 -27.32 24.80 14.44
CA SER A 456 -27.43 26.13 15.03
C SER A 456 -27.08 26.04 16.51
N SER A 457 -25.95 26.62 16.90
CA SER A 457 -25.45 26.56 18.27
C SER A 457 -24.77 27.87 18.69
N ASP A 458 -24.96 28.26 19.94
CA ASP A 458 -24.22 29.34 20.61
C ASP A 458 -23.00 28.81 21.36
N CYS A 459 -22.28 27.85 20.77
CA CYS A 459 -21.13 27.22 21.40
C CYS A 459 -19.86 28.09 21.30
N ASP A 460 -18.95 27.80 22.24
CA ASP A 460 -17.59 28.32 22.29
C ASP A 460 -16.63 27.44 21.49
N VAL A 461 -16.88 26.12 21.46
CA VAL A 461 -16.08 25.12 20.73
C VAL A 461 -17.00 24.12 20.03
N ILE A 462 -16.65 23.72 18.81
CA ILE A 462 -17.29 22.59 18.11
C ILE A 462 -16.37 21.36 18.12
N ILE A 463 -16.93 20.20 18.45
CA ILE A 463 -16.30 18.89 18.31
C ILE A 463 -17.13 18.11 17.29
N ALA A 464 -16.52 17.68 16.19
CA ALA A 464 -17.23 16.93 15.15
C ALA A 464 -16.49 15.64 14.80
N ASP A 465 -17.23 14.55 14.58
CA ASP A 465 -16.67 13.40 13.87
C ASP A 465 -16.34 13.79 12.43
N TYR A 466 -15.25 13.25 11.89
CA TYR A 466 -14.87 13.49 10.50
C TYR A 466 -15.89 12.88 9.53
N ASP A 467 -16.33 11.64 9.78
CA ASP A 467 -17.26 10.89 8.94
C ASP A 467 -18.66 10.88 9.56
N LEU A 468 -19.54 11.79 9.13
CA LEU A 468 -20.93 11.86 9.62
C LEU A 468 -21.91 11.15 8.67
N GLY A 469 -21.51 9.98 8.18
CA GLY A 469 -22.25 9.20 7.18
C GLY A 469 -22.35 9.85 5.79
N ASN A 470 -23.39 9.50 5.02
CA ASN A 470 -23.55 9.90 3.61
C ASN A 470 -24.01 11.36 3.39
N HIS A 471 -24.12 12.16 4.45
CA HIS A 471 -24.90 13.40 4.44
C HIS A 471 -24.09 14.68 4.68
N ALA A 472 -22.92 14.60 5.35
CA ALA A 472 -21.98 15.70 5.53
C ALA A 472 -20.63 15.18 6.04
N THR A 473 -19.56 15.97 5.90
CA THR A 473 -18.29 15.74 6.62
C THR A 473 -18.20 16.66 7.84
N GLY A 474 -17.44 16.26 8.87
CA GLY A 474 -17.21 17.11 10.05
C GLY A 474 -16.67 18.50 9.70
N ILE A 475 -15.88 18.60 8.63
CA ILE A 475 -15.36 19.87 8.10
C ILE A 475 -16.49 20.76 7.57
N GLU A 476 -17.44 20.20 6.83
CA GLU A 476 -18.61 20.93 6.33
C GLU A 476 -19.47 21.45 7.48
N CYS A 477 -19.61 20.68 8.56
CA CYS A 477 -20.33 21.12 9.76
C CYS A 477 -19.64 22.31 10.43
N ILE A 478 -18.32 22.24 10.60
CA ILE A 478 -17.51 23.32 11.17
C ILE A 478 -17.64 24.59 10.32
N ASN A 479 -17.51 24.47 8.99
CA ASN A 479 -17.63 25.60 8.08
C ASN A 479 -19.03 26.22 8.10
N THR A 480 -20.07 25.40 8.14
CA THR A 480 -21.46 25.85 8.23
C THR A 480 -21.70 26.65 9.51
N LEU A 481 -21.20 26.14 10.65
CA LEU A 481 -21.31 26.83 11.93
C LEU A 481 -20.52 28.15 11.93
N ARG A 482 -19.29 28.16 11.40
CA ARG A 482 -18.47 29.38 11.29
C ARG A 482 -19.15 30.45 10.43
N GLN A 483 -19.74 30.06 9.31
CA GLN A 483 -20.51 30.97 8.44
C GLN A 483 -21.73 31.55 9.16
N GLN A 484 -22.48 30.73 9.89
CA GLN A 484 -23.63 31.18 10.65
C GLN A 484 -23.25 32.13 11.79
N ARG A 485 -22.14 31.85 12.50
CA ARG A 485 -21.67 32.62 13.65
C ARG A 485 -20.97 33.91 13.26
N GLY A 486 -20.43 33.99 12.03
CA GLY A 486 -19.68 35.14 11.54
C GLY A 486 -18.26 35.27 12.12
N TRP A 487 -17.76 34.24 12.80
CA TRP A 487 -16.39 34.17 13.33
C TRP A 487 -15.86 32.73 13.33
N ALA A 488 -14.53 32.58 13.41
CA ALA A 488 -13.85 31.29 13.35
C ALA A 488 -13.93 30.54 14.70
N VAL A 489 -15.07 29.91 14.97
CA VAL A 489 -15.26 29.06 16.16
C VAL A 489 -14.13 28.01 16.24
N PRO A 490 -13.42 27.88 17.39
CA PRO A 490 -12.45 26.82 17.64
C PRO A 490 -13.08 25.45 17.39
N ALA A 491 -12.38 24.61 16.65
CA ALA A 491 -12.90 23.33 16.22
C ALA A 491 -11.95 22.17 16.51
N LEU A 492 -12.52 21.03 16.87
CA LEU A 492 -11.85 19.76 17.08
C LEU A 492 -12.52 18.69 16.22
N ILE A 493 -11.74 18.02 15.38
CA ILE A 493 -12.18 16.85 14.63
C ILE A 493 -11.75 15.59 15.37
N LEU A 494 -12.70 14.69 15.62
CA LEU A 494 -12.40 13.32 16.02
C LEU A 494 -12.41 12.48 14.74
N SER A 495 -11.36 11.70 14.46
CA SER A 495 -11.32 10.91 13.23
C SER A 495 -10.80 9.51 13.43
N GLY A 496 -11.41 8.54 12.75
CA GLY A 496 -10.84 7.21 12.59
C GLY A 496 -9.76 7.11 11.50
N HIS A 497 -9.57 8.17 10.72
CA HIS A 497 -8.66 8.20 9.58
C HIS A 497 -7.29 8.80 9.96
N ASP A 498 -6.34 8.70 9.04
CA ASP A 498 -4.99 9.24 9.17
C ASP A 498 -5.04 10.77 9.35
N THR A 499 -4.67 11.24 10.55
CA THR A 499 -4.82 12.64 10.98
C THR A 499 -4.03 13.59 10.09
N ASP A 500 -2.88 13.15 9.55
CA ASP A 500 -2.00 13.97 8.72
C ASP A 500 -2.59 14.22 7.32
N LYS A 501 -3.36 13.26 6.79
CA LYS A 501 -4.07 13.43 5.51
C LYS A 501 -5.22 14.41 5.62
N ILE A 502 -5.95 14.35 6.75
CA ILE A 502 -7.02 15.30 7.06
C ILE A 502 -6.40 16.68 7.26
N GLN A 503 -5.29 16.77 8.00
CA GLN A 503 -4.59 18.04 8.22
C GLN A 503 -4.02 18.63 6.93
N ALA A 504 -3.56 17.80 5.98
CA ALA A 504 -3.12 18.27 4.65
C ALA A 504 -4.27 18.76 3.75
N GLN A 505 -5.49 18.23 3.93
CA GLN A 505 -6.69 18.72 3.26
C GLN A 505 -7.22 20.01 3.90
N LEU A 506 -6.93 20.22 5.18
CA LEU A 506 -7.28 21.40 5.94
C LEU A 506 -6.22 22.50 5.71
N ARG A 507 -6.57 23.49 4.89
CA ARG A 507 -5.72 24.67 4.65
C ARG A 507 -5.72 25.67 5.82
N GLU A 508 -6.52 25.43 6.85
CA GLU A 508 -6.72 26.36 7.98
C GLU A 508 -6.05 25.83 9.25
N ASN A 509 -5.17 26.64 9.86
CA ASN A 509 -4.41 26.31 11.07
C ASN A 509 -5.23 26.26 12.38
N ASP A 510 -6.57 26.37 12.30
CA ASP A 510 -7.46 26.54 13.46
C ASP A 510 -8.44 25.37 13.68
N ILE A 511 -8.11 24.18 13.18
CA ILE A 511 -8.85 22.95 13.48
C ILE A 511 -7.90 21.92 14.08
N ALA A 512 -8.13 21.54 15.35
CA ALA A 512 -7.40 20.46 16.01
C ALA A 512 -7.95 19.10 15.57
N ILE A 513 -7.13 18.05 15.58
CA ILE A 513 -7.53 16.70 15.15
C ILE A 513 -7.06 15.67 16.17
N LEU A 514 -7.95 14.78 16.60
CA LEU A 514 -7.64 13.63 17.45
C LEU A 514 -8.08 12.32 16.80
N SER A 515 -7.23 11.30 16.89
CA SER A 515 -7.53 9.97 16.34
C SER A 515 -8.40 9.14 17.29
N LYS A 516 -9.49 8.54 16.80
CA LYS A 516 -10.29 7.55 17.54
C LYS A 516 -9.52 6.20 17.63
N PRO A 517 -9.54 5.48 18.77
CA PRO A 517 -10.27 5.79 20.00
C PRO A 517 -9.57 6.91 20.80
N VAL A 518 -10.37 7.89 21.24
CA VAL A 518 -9.84 9.09 21.88
C VAL A 518 -9.65 8.81 23.37
N ARG A 519 -8.46 9.13 23.90
CA ARG A 519 -8.25 9.06 25.35
C ARG A 519 -8.85 10.29 26.03
N PRO A 520 -9.56 10.14 27.16
CA PRO A 520 -10.12 11.27 27.91
C PRO A 520 -9.08 12.35 28.26
N THR A 521 -7.85 11.95 28.57
CA THR A 521 -6.75 12.88 28.89
C THR A 521 -6.31 13.70 27.69
N GLU A 522 -6.24 13.10 26.49
CA GLU A 522 -5.88 13.76 25.23
C GLU A 522 -6.98 14.75 24.81
N LEU A 523 -8.25 14.31 24.88
CA LEU A 523 -9.41 15.16 24.62
C LEU A 523 -9.44 16.38 25.55
N ARG A 524 -9.26 16.15 26.85
CA ARG A 524 -9.25 17.22 27.86
C ARG A 524 -8.13 18.23 27.65
N THR A 525 -6.94 17.76 27.27
CA THR A 525 -5.78 18.63 27.03
C THR A 525 -6.02 19.51 25.81
N THR A 526 -6.46 18.90 24.70
CA THR A 526 -6.74 19.61 23.44
C THR A 526 -7.86 20.65 23.60
N LEU A 527 -8.93 20.31 24.33
CA LEU A 527 -10.02 21.26 24.60
C LEU A 527 -9.56 22.44 25.44
N ARG A 528 -8.62 22.25 26.38
CA ARG A 528 -8.05 23.35 27.16
C ARG A 528 -7.22 24.29 26.29
N GLU A 529 -6.46 23.75 25.35
CA GLU A 529 -5.68 24.55 24.39
C GLU A 529 -6.59 25.38 23.47
N LEU A 530 -7.68 24.78 22.97
CA LEU A 530 -8.66 25.47 22.13
C LEU A 530 -9.41 26.58 22.89
N ALA A 531 -9.81 26.32 24.14
CA ALA A 531 -10.45 27.33 24.98
C ALA A 531 -9.51 28.51 25.31
N HIS A 532 -8.19 28.29 25.34
CA HIS A 532 -7.23 29.34 25.62
C HIS A 532 -7.08 30.34 24.46
N LYS A 533 -7.15 29.88 23.20
CA LYS A 533 -7.09 30.74 22.00
C LYS A 533 -8.23 31.76 21.90
N GLN A 534 -9.32 31.58 22.64
CA GLN A 534 -10.49 32.46 22.61
C GLN A 534 -10.37 33.70 23.52
N THR A 535 -9.43 33.70 24.46
CA THR A 535 -9.30 34.72 25.52
C THR A 535 -8.07 35.62 25.38
N GLY A 536 -7.22 35.39 24.38
CA GLY A 536 -6.12 36.26 23.97
C GLY A 536 -6.37 36.83 22.59
#